data_AF-A0A1V4URJ8-F1
#
_entry.id   AF-A0A1V4URJ8-F1
#
_cell.length_a   1.000
_cell.length_b   1.000
_cell.length_c   1.000
_cell.angle_alpha   90.00
_cell.angle_beta   90.00
_cell.angle_gamma   90.00
#
_symmetry.space_group_name_H-M   'P 1'
#
loop_
_entity.id
_entity.type
_entity.pdbx_description
1 polymer ?
#
loop_
_entity_poly.entity_id
_entity_poly.type
_entity_poly.pdbx_seq_one_letter_code
_entity_poly.pdbx_strand_id
1 'polypeptide(L)'
;MKEWIKDTAGLGTFFWLIGYLASLVLFFTPFAGIMGWIMIAIFTPVTIGITWWWFRERDLHFPYYVGVGIAWTLIAVVLDFLFIVLLFQATYYEVDVYLYYALTFLIPVAVGVVLARAGRKKGATTGEIR
;
A
#
# COMPACT_ATOMS: atom_id res chain seq x y z
N MET A 1 -2.18 -20.78 -5.88
CA MET A 1 -1.58 -19.50 -6.31
C MET A 1 -0.30 -19.27 -5.54
N LYS A 2 0.78 -18.86 -6.21
CA LYS A 2 2.07 -18.56 -5.58
C LYS A 2 1.91 -17.34 -4.68
N GLU A 3 2.46 -17.38 -3.46
CA GLU A 3 2.32 -16.34 -2.42
C GLU A 3 2.62 -14.93 -2.92
N TRP A 4 3.65 -14.79 -3.78
CA TRP A 4 3.99 -13.54 -4.45
C TRP A 4 2.83 -12.89 -5.21
N ILE A 5 2.02 -13.68 -5.93
CA ILE A 5 0.90 -13.18 -6.73
C ILE A 5 -0.22 -12.64 -5.83
N LYS A 6 -0.48 -13.32 -4.71
CA LYS A 6 -1.47 -12.88 -3.73
C LYS A 6 -1.04 -11.56 -3.09
N ASP A 7 0.24 -11.46 -2.72
CA ASP A 7 0.77 -10.30 -2.00
C ASP A 7 0.95 -9.08 -2.91
N THR A 8 1.29 -9.29 -4.18
CA THR A 8 1.48 -8.20 -5.14
C THR A 8 0.18 -7.82 -5.84
N ALA A 9 -0.26 -8.63 -6.80
CA ALA A 9 -1.42 -8.35 -7.63
C ALA A 9 -2.72 -8.45 -6.83
N GLY A 10 -2.89 -9.46 -5.98
CA GLY A 10 -4.12 -9.63 -5.20
C GLY A 10 -4.36 -8.47 -4.23
N LEU A 11 -3.46 -8.30 -3.27
CA LEU A 11 -3.63 -7.32 -2.20
C LEU A 11 -3.44 -5.87 -2.69
N GLY A 12 -2.50 -5.63 -3.60
CA GLY A 12 -2.28 -4.31 -4.20
C GLY A 12 -3.47 -3.84 -5.03
N THR A 13 -4.00 -4.68 -5.91
CA THR A 13 -5.22 -4.34 -6.69
C THR A 13 -6.43 -4.20 -5.79
N PHE A 14 -6.55 -5.01 -4.73
CA PHE A 14 -7.63 -4.86 -3.76
C PHE A 14 -7.62 -3.47 -3.09
N PHE A 15 -6.46 -3.02 -2.58
CA PHE A 15 -6.34 -1.70 -1.98
C PHE A 15 -6.61 -0.58 -2.98
N TRP A 16 -6.07 -0.70 -4.20
CA TRP A 16 -6.33 0.27 -5.25
C TRP A 16 -7.83 0.37 -5.57
N LEU A 17 -8.52 -0.76 -5.73
CA LEU A 17 -9.95 -0.78 -6.09
C LEU A 17 -10.81 -0.13 -5.01
N ILE A 18 -10.56 -0.44 -3.73
CA ILE A 18 -11.29 0.19 -2.62
C ILE A 18 -11.04 1.70 -2.59
N GLY A 19 -9.78 2.12 -2.77
CA GLY A 19 -9.41 3.53 -2.85
C GLY A 19 -10.12 4.24 -4.01
N TYR A 20 -10.08 3.65 -5.20
CA TYR A 20 -10.71 4.15 -6.42
C TYR A 20 -12.22 4.34 -6.25
N LEU A 21 -12.92 3.34 -5.72
CA LEU A 21 -14.37 3.43 -5.48
C LEU A 21 -14.70 4.50 -4.44
N ALA A 22 -13.93 4.60 -3.36
CA ALA A 22 -14.13 5.63 -2.34
C ALA A 22 -13.85 7.05 -2.88
N SER A 23 -12.82 7.22 -3.72
CA SER A 23 -12.57 8.51 -4.36
C SER A 23 -13.68 8.90 -5.33
N LEU A 24 -14.27 7.95 -6.06
CA LEU A 24 -15.43 8.22 -6.90
C LEU A 24 -16.62 8.72 -6.07
N VAL A 25 -16.88 8.12 -4.90
CA VAL A 25 -17.93 8.61 -4.00
C VAL A 25 -17.63 10.03 -3.53
N LEU A 26 -16.41 10.31 -3.08
CA LEU A 26 -16.02 11.65 -2.61
C LEU A 26 -16.08 12.71 -3.72
N PHE A 27 -15.77 12.33 -4.96
CA PHE A 27 -15.80 13.23 -6.11
C PHE A 27 -17.19 13.85 -6.34
N PHE A 28 -18.27 13.13 -6.04
CA PHE A 28 -19.65 13.64 -6.15
C PHE A 28 -20.13 14.42 -4.91
N THR A 29 -19.23 14.80 -4.00
CA THR A 29 -19.54 15.57 -2.80
C THR A 29 -18.84 16.93 -2.81
N PRO A 30 -19.20 17.87 -1.91
CA PRO A 30 -18.47 19.13 -1.75
C PRO A 30 -16.99 18.98 -1.38
N PHE A 31 -16.54 17.77 -1.00
CA PHE A 31 -15.16 17.50 -0.59
C PHE A 31 -14.21 17.16 -1.75
N ALA A 32 -14.67 17.19 -3.00
CA ALA A 32 -13.87 16.84 -4.18
C ALA A 32 -12.52 17.58 -4.23
N GLY A 33 -12.48 18.87 -3.85
CA GLY A 33 -11.25 19.67 -3.87
C GLY A 33 -10.18 19.27 -2.83
N ILE A 34 -10.55 18.49 -1.80
CA ILE A 34 -9.63 18.01 -0.76
C ILE A 34 -9.63 16.49 -0.64
N MET A 35 -10.23 15.79 -1.60
CA MET A 35 -10.49 14.35 -1.48
C MET A 35 -9.22 13.53 -1.34
N GLY A 36 -8.13 13.86 -2.05
CA GLY A 36 -6.88 13.09 -1.94
C GLY A 36 -6.28 13.15 -0.53
N TRP A 37 -6.36 14.30 0.14
CA TRP A 37 -5.96 14.42 1.54
C TRP A 37 -6.84 13.61 2.50
N ILE A 38 -8.17 13.60 2.28
CA ILE A 38 -9.10 12.75 3.05
C ILE A 38 -8.76 11.27 2.86
N MET A 39 -8.54 10.86 1.61
CA MET A 39 -8.18 9.49 1.25
C MET A 39 -6.89 9.06 1.95
N ILE A 40 -5.85 9.89 1.90
CA ILE A 40 -4.58 9.61 2.58
C ILE A 40 -4.79 9.50 4.08
N ALA A 41 -5.49 10.44 4.71
CA ALA A 41 -5.66 10.47 6.17
C ALA A 41 -6.40 9.23 6.71
N ILE A 42 -7.40 8.73 5.96
CA ILE A 42 -8.23 7.60 6.39
C ILE A 42 -7.62 6.27 5.97
N PHE A 43 -7.23 6.12 4.71
CA PHE A 43 -6.84 4.81 4.18
C PHE A 43 -5.39 4.44 4.49
N THR A 44 -4.48 5.40 4.66
CA THR A 44 -3.09 5.09 5.04
C THR A 44 -2.99 4.26 6.33
N PRO A 45 -3.60 4.66 7.46
CA PRO A 45 -3.54 3.84 8.69
C PRO A 45 -4.24 2.49 8.52
N VAL A 46 -5.31 2.41 7.74
CA VAL A 46 -5.99 1.13 7.43
C VAL A 46 -5.08 0.21 6.63
N THR A 47 -4.45 0.69 5.56
CA THR A 47 -3.51 -0.07 4.73
C THR A 47 -2.31 -0.52 5.55
N ILE A 48 -1.76 0.33 6.43
CA ILE A 48 -0.70 -0.05 7.37
C ILE A 48 -1.17 -1.20 8.28
N GLY A 49 -2.34 -1.08 8.90
CA GLY A 49 -2.89 -2.09 9.81
C GLY A 49 -3.11 -3.44 9.12
N ILE A 50 -3.70 -3.44 7.92
CA ILE A 50 -3.92 -4.66 7.14
C ILE A 50 -2.59 -5.25 6.69
N THR A 51 -1.66 -4.44 6.16
CA THR A 51 -0.34 -4.89 5.71
C THR A 51 0.46 -5.50 6.87
N TRP A 52 0.40 -4.88 8.05
CA TRP A 52 1.01 -5.42 9.26
C TRP A 52 0.41 -6.77 9.62
N TRP A 53 -0.91 -6.86 9.73
CA TRP A 53 -1.61 -8.10 10.04
C TRP A 53 -1.31 -9.20 9.02
N TRP A 54 -1.20 -8.85 7.74
CA TRP A 54 -0.93 -9.78 6.64
C TRP A 54 0.49 -10.35 6.67
N PHE A 55 1.49 -9.56 7.08
CA PHE A 55 2.89 -10.00 7.09
C PHE A 55 3.42 -10.45 8.46
N ARG A 56 2.74 -10.15 9.58
CA ARG A 56 3.28 -10.34 10.94
C ARG A 56 3.70 -11.77 11.30
N GLU A 57 3.12 -12.78 10.66
CA GLU A 57 3.37 -14.20 10.92
C GLU A 57 4.32 -14.84 9.89
N ARG A 58 4.88 -14.04 8.98
CA ARG A 58 5.66 -14.53 7.84
C ARG A 58 7.13 -14.14 7.96
N ASP A 59 8.02 -15.11 7.79
CA ASP A 59 9.47 -14.87 7.76
C ASP A 59 9.94 -14.66 6.33
N LEU A 60 9.88 -13.40 5.88
CA LEU A 60 10.23 -13.00 4.51
C LEU A 60 11.45 -12.08 4.51
N HIS A 61 12.31 -12.22 3.50
CA HIS A 61 13.51 -11.40 3.36
C HIS A 61 13.19 -9.97 2.91
N PHE A 62 14.04 -9.01 3.28
CA PHE A 62 13.87 -7.60 2.94
C PHE A 62 13.58 -7.31 1.45
N PRO A 63 14.29 -7.92 0.47
CA PRO A 63 14.01 -7.68 -0.95
C PRO A 63 12.59 -8.06 -1.38
N TYR A 64 11.94 -8.98 -0.66
CA TYR A 64 10.55 -9.35 -0.91
C TYR A 64 9.62 -8.15 -0.75
N TYR A 65 9.72 -7.45 0.38
CA TYR A 65 8.88 -6.29 0.68
C TYR A 65 9.13 -5.13 -0.28
N VAL A 66 10.38 -4.94 -0.72
CA VAL A 66 10.73 -3.95 -1.75
C VAL A 66 10.02 -4.26 -3.06
N GLY A 67 10.08 -5.51 -3.53
CA GLY A 67 9.40 -5.87 -4.76
C GLY A 67 7.86 -5.84 -4.64
N VAL A 68 7.30 -6.09 -3.45
CA VAL A 68 5.87 -5.85 -3.17
C VAL A 68 5.54 -4.37 -3.30
N GLY A 69 6.34 -3.48 -2.69
CA GLY A 69 6.15 -2.02 -2.80
C GLY A 69 6.23 -1.54 -4.25
N ILE A 70 7.21 -2.00 -5.02
CA ILE A 70 7.33 -1.68 -6.46
C ILE A 70 6.08 -2.14 -7.20
N ALA A 71 5.66 -3.39 -6.98
CA ALA A 71 4.49 -3.94 -7.66
C ALA A 71 3.22 -3.15 -7.35
N TRP A 72 2.98 -2.79 -6.07
CA TRP A 72 1.82 -2.00 -5.69
C TRP A 72 1.82 -0.61 -6.31
N THR A 73 2.95 0.08 -6.31
CA THR A 73 3.06 1.41 -6.94
C THR A 73 2.84 1.32 -8.44
N LEU A 74 3.40 0.32 -9.12
CA LEU A 74 3.15 0.11 -10.55
C LEU A 74 1.68 -0.16 -10.85
N ILE A 75 1.04 -1.01 -10.04
CA ILE A 75 -0.41 -1.27 -10.16
C ILE A 75 -1.19 0.04 -10.01
N ALA A 76 -0.90 0.83 -8.97
CA ALA A 76 -1.58 2.10 -8.72
C ALA A 76 -1.41 3.07 -9.90
N VAL A 77 -0.17 3.34 -10.32
CA VAL A 77 0.13 4.27 -11.43
C VAL A 77 -0.55 3.83 -12.73
N VAL A 78 -0.46 2.55 -13.08
CA VAL A 78 -1.06 2.03 -14.33
C VAL A 78 -2.57 2.11 -14.27
N LEU A 79 -3.20 1.69 -13.17
CA LEU A 79 -4.64 1.68 -13.06
C LEU A 79 -5.22 3.10 -12.94
N ASP A 80 -4.56 4.03 -12.23
CA ASP A 80 -4.97 5.44 -12.20
C ASP A 80 -4.86 6.07 -13.59
N PHE A 81 -3.79 5.78 -14.34
CA PHE A 81 -3.65 6.29 -15.69
C PHE A 81 -4.80 5.81 -16.60
N LEU A 82 -5.12 4.51 -16.55
CA LEU A 82 -6.18 3.95 -17.38
C LEU A 82 -7.58 4.41 -16.96
N PHE A 83 -7.89 4.35 -15.67
CA PHE A 83 -9.25 4.53 -15.15
C PHE A 83 -9.55 5.95 -14.67
N ILE A 84 -8.54 6.80 -14.51
CA ILE A 84 -8.73 8.19 -14.09
C ILE A 84 -8.31 9.14 -15.21
N VAL A 85 -7.05 9.10 -15.62
CA VAL A 85 -6.51 10.03 -16.62
C VAL A 85 -7.17 9.81 -17.98
N LEU A 86 -7.12 8.59 -18.52
CA LEU A 86 -7.68 8.31 -19.85
C LEU A 86 -9.20 8.29 -19.84
N LEU A 87 -9.82 7.63 -18.87
CA LEU A 87 -11.27 7.47 -18.83
C LEU A 87 -12.02 8.80 -18.62
N PHE A 88 -11.53 9.68 -17.75
CA PHE A 88 -12.19 10.95 -17.42
C PHE A 88 -11.51 12.18 -18.04
N GLN A 89 -10.41 12.02 -18.78
CA GLN A 89 -9.63 13.12 -19.36
C GLN A 89 -9.22 14.15 -18.29
N ALA A 90 -8.87 13.67 -17.10
CA ALA A 90 -8.66 14.50 -15.92
C ALA A 90 -7.21 15.00 -15.78
N THR A 91 -7.05 16.24 -15.29
CA THR A 91 -5.79 16.70 -14.71
C THR A 91 -5.63 16.06 -13.34
N TYR A 92 -4.86 14.97 -13.28
CA TYR A 92 -4.84 14.09 -12.12
C TYR A 92 -3.62 14.26 -11.20
N TYR A 93 -2.46 14.61 -11.77
CA TYR A 93 -1.20 14.53 -11.04
C TYR A 93 -0.94 15.76 -10.16
N GLU A 94 -1.49 15.70 -8.96
CA GLU A 94 -1.31 16.70 -7.89
C GLU A 94 -0.39 16.18 -6.77
N VAL A 95 -0.03 17.06 -5.83
CA VAL A 95 0.92 16.76 -4.73
C VAL A 95 0.47 15.58 -3.88
N ASP A 96 -0.82 15.49 -3.58
CA ASP A 96 -1.42 14.38 -2.83
C ASP A 96 -1.32 13.04 -3.58
N VAL A 97 -1.44 13.03 -4.90
CA VAL A 97 -1.25 11.82 -5.72
C VAL A 97 0.20 11.32 -5.68
N TYR A 98 1.19 12.22 -5.77
CA TYR A 98 2.59 11.83 -5.62
C TYR A 98 2.89 11.29 -4.21
N LEU A 99 2.30 11.89 -3.18
CA LEU A 99 2.41 11.40 -1.80
C LEU A 99 1.75 10.02 -1.65
N TYR A 100 0.58 9.82 -2.25
CA TYR A 100 -0.08 8.52 -2.32
C TYR A 100 0.83 7.45 -2.91
N TYR A 101 1.45 7.69 -4.08
CA TYR A 101 2.38 6.72 -4.69
C TYR A 101 3.59 6.41 -3.82
N ALA A 102 4.15 7.42 -3.16
CA ALA A 102 5.24 7.23 -2.21
C ALA A 102 4.79 6.35 -1.04
N LEU A 103 3.61 6.59 -0.47
CA LEU A 103 3.05 5.79 0.61
C LEU A 103 2.74 4.36 0.16
N THR A 104 2.20 4.16 -1.05
CA THR A 104 1.96 2.83 -1.64
C THR A 104 3.24 1.98 -1.66
N PHE A 105 4.38 2.59 -2.00
CA PHE A 105 5.68 1.92 -1.95
C PHE A 105 6.16 1.73 -0.49
N LEU A 106 6.11 2.79 0.31
CA LEU A 106 6.74 2.82 1.63
C LEU A 106 6.05 1.91 2.64
N ILE A 107 4.73 1.73 2.58
CA ILE A 107 3.99 0.93 3.56
C ILE A 107 4.48 -0.53 3.63
N PRO A 108 4.46 -1.32 2.54
CA PRO A 108 4.92 -2.72 2.60
C PRO A 108 6.41 -2.81 2.99
N VAL A 109 7.24 -1.88 2.53
CA VAL A 109 8.68 -1.84 2.87
C VAL A 109 8.90 -1.55 4.35
N ALA A 110 8.27 -0.50 4.88
CA ALA A 110 8.43 -0.08 6.28
C ALA A 110 7.88 -1.14 7.23
N VAL A 111 6.68 -1.66 6.97
CA VAL A 111 6.08 -2.75 7.75
C VAL A 111 6.98 -3.97 7.75
N GLY A 112 7.47 -4.40 6.58
CA GLY A 112 8.37 -5.53 6.44
C GLY A 112 9.68 -5.37 7.21
N VAL A 113 10.28 -4.17 7.18
CA VAL A 113 11.50 -3.84 7.95
C VAL A 113 11.25 -3.93 9.45
N VAL A 114 10.14 -3.36 9.93
CA VAL A 114 9.82 -3.37 11.37
C VAL A 114 9.57 -4.79 11.85
N LEU A 115 8.80 -5.59 11.11
CA LEU A 115 8.53 -6.99 11.43
C LEU A 115 9.80 -7.85 11.41
N ALA A 116 10.64 -7.70 10.37
CA ALA A 116 11.91 -8.43 10.27
C ALA A 116 12.86 -8.08 11.42
N ARG A 117 12.87 -6.84 11.90
CA ARG A 117 13.65 -6.42 13.08
C ARG A 117 13.08 -7.00 14.37
N ALA A 118 11.76 -7.02 14.53
CA ALA A 118 11.10 -7.58 15.71
C ALA A 118 11.30 -9.10 15.82
N GLY A 119 11.23 -9.84 14.71
CA GLY A 119 11.51 -11.28 14.65
C GLY A 119 12.95 -11.61 15.06
N ARG A 120 13.94 -10.85 14.55
CA ARG A 120 15.36 -11.02 14.94
C ARG A 120 15.59 -10.81 16.43
N LYS A 121 14.93 -9.82 17.05
CA LYS A 121 15.04 -9.60 18.51
C LYS A 121 14.53 -10.78 19.31
N LYS A 122 13.37 -11.37 18.94
CA LYS A 122 12.85 -12.57 19.62
C LYS A 122 13.81 -13.76 19.53
N GLY A 123 14.41 -13.99 18.35
CA GLY A 123 15.38 -15.08 18.16
C GLY A 123 16.65 -14.91 18.99
N ALA A 124 17.18 -13.69 19.10
CA ALA A 124 18.37 -13.40 19.93
C ALA A 124 18.11 -13.66 21.42
N THR A 125 16.96 -13.23 21.95
CA THR A 125 16.61 -13.42 23.37
C THR A 125 16.40 -14.90 23.75
N THR A 126 15.96 -15.74 22.81
CA THR A 126 15.80 -17.19 23.05
C THR A 126 17.12 -17.97 22.89
N GLY A 127 18.08 -17.45 22.12
CA GLY A 127 19.39 -18.07 21.90
C GLY A 127 20.39 -17.89 23.06
N GLU A 128 20.19 -16.89 23.92
CA GLU A 128 21.06 -16.61 25.07
C GLU A 128 20.69 -17.41 26.34
N ILE A 129 19.64 -18.24 26.29
CA ILE A 129 19.16 -19.05 27.45
C ILE A 129 19.50 -20.55 27.24
N ARG A 130 20.61 -20.88 26.58
CA ARG A 130 21.08 -22.27 26.45
C ARG A 130 22.52 -22.44 26.90
#